data_AF-A0A0C2FKZ5-F1
#
_entry.id   AF-A0A0C2FKZ5-F1
#
_cell.length_a   1.000
_cell.length_b   1.000
_cell.length_c   1.000
_cell.angle_alpha   90.00
_cell.angle_beta   90.00
_cell.angle_gamma   90.00
#
_symmetry.space_group_name_H-M   'P 1'
#
loop_
_entity.id
_entity.type
_entity.pdbx_description
1 polymer ?
#
loop_
_entity_poly.entity_id
_entity_poly.type
_entity_poly.pdbx_seq_one_letter_code
_entity_poly.pdbx_strand_id
1 'polypeptide(L)'
;MTIPSIYAEHWGQKTATDAPGLSPSAESAVSALRDRVHSALYQHCADVCEPSKAAGRLAKILLLLPQLYLLSTEVVEHQRMRHTFALPYQLNPLLVQLFGDIFEEGKTDEPYLM
;
A
#
# COMPACT_ATOMS: atom_id res chain seq x y z
N MET A 1 4.55 15.84 -38.95
CA MET A 1 4.64 14.39 -38.68
C MET A 1 4.61 14.26 -37.16
N THR A 2 3.41 14.08 -36.62
CA THR A 2 3.10 14.29 -35.19
C THR A 2 3.05 12.94 -34.51
N ILE A 3 3.87 12.75 -33.48
CA ILE A 3 3.91 11.52 -32.69
C ILE A 3 2.59 11.41 -31.88
N PRO A 4 1.86 10.29 -31.89
CA PRO A 4 0.58 10.18 -31.20
C PRO A 4 0.74 10.27 -29.68
N SER A 5 -0.03 11.17 -29.08
CA SER A 5 -0.22 11.37 -27.65
C SER A 5 -1.02 10.21 -27.03
N ILE A 6 -0.40 9.03 -26.88
CA ILE A 6 -0.99 7.90 -26.14
C ILE A 6 -0.15 7.46 -24.93
N TYR A 7 1.03 8.07 -24.74
CA TYR A 7 1.90 7.78 -23.60
C TYR A 7 1.86 8.85 -22.49
N ALA A 8 1.03 9.89 -22.64
CA ALA A 8 1.01 11.04 -21.73
C ALA A 8 -0.01 10.92 -20.57
N GLU A 9 -0.94 9.97 -20.60
CA GLU A 9 -2.05 9.93 -19.61
C GLU A 9 -1.88 8.95 -18.45
N HIS A 10 -0.81 8.13 -18.42
CA HIS A 10 -0.64 7.13 -17.34
C HIS A 10 0.17 7.60 -16.12
N TRP A 11 0.71 8.82 -16.15
CA TRP A 11 1.47 9.40 -15.03
C TRP A 11 0.76 10.60 -14.37
N GLY A 12 -0.52 10.76 -14.66
CA GLY A 12 -1.40 11.67 -13.94
C GLY A 12 -1.71 11.10 -12.57
N GLN A 13 -0.89 11.43 -11.58
CA GLN A 13 -1.35 11.67 -10.22
C GLN A 13 -2.31 10.61 -9.63
N LYS A 14 -1.93 9.32 -9.65
CA LYS A 14 -2.41 8.43 -8.58
C LYS A 14 -1.71 8.88 -7.30
N THR A 15 -2.15 10.01 -6.71
CA THR A 15 -2.07 10.16 -5.26
C THR A 15 -2.62 8.85 -4.74
N ALA A 16 -1.83 8.08 -4.01
CA ALA A 16 -2.30 6.86 -3.38
C ALA A 16 -3.67 7.18 -2.76
N THR A 17 -4.74 6.72 -3.39
CA THR A 17 -6.07 6.86 -2.81
C THR A 17 -5.97 6.06 -1.53
N ASP A 18 -6.14 6.75 -0.42
CA ASP A 18 -6.05 6.18 0.91
C ASP A 18 -7.04 5.02 1.00
N ALA A 19 -6.55 3.79 0.81
CA ALA A 19 -7.31 2.54 0.82
C ALA A 19 -8.63 2.56 -0.01
N PRO A 20 -8.65 1.97 -1.22
CA PRO A 20 -9.89 1.88 -1.99
C PRO A 20 -10.97 1.09 -1.22
N GLY A 21 -12.22 1.53 -1.33
CA GLY A 21 -13.37 0.83 -0.72
C GLY A 21 -13.74 1.30 0.69
N LEU A 22 -13.09 2.35 1.21
CA LEU A 22 -13.52 2.99 2.46
C LEU A 22 -14.81 3.80 2.29
N SER A 23 -15.61 3.88 3.36
CA SER A 23 -16.71 4.85 3.43
C SER A 23 -16.17 6.27 3.70
N PRO A 24 -16.91 7.34 3.38
CA PRO A 24 -16.47 8.71 3.65
C PRO A 24 -16.13 8.99 5.13
N SER A 25 -16.87 8.35 6.05
CA SER A 25 -16.58 8.45 7.49
C SER A 25 -15.28 7.75 7.86
N ALA A 26 -14.99 6.60 7.25
CA ALA A 26 -13.75 5.86 7.47
C ALA A 26 -12.54 6.60 6.88
N GLU A 27 -12.66 7.17 5.68
CA GLU A 27 -11.62 8.02 5.08
C GLU A 27 -11.25 9.19 6.00
N SER A 28 -12.26 9.90 6.52
CA SER A 28 -12.05 10.99 7.48
C SER A 28 -11.37 10.51 8.76
N ALA A 29 -11.80 9.38 9.32
CA ALA A 29 -11.20 8.81 10.53
C ALA A 29 -9.74 8.39 10.32
N VAL A 30 -9.41 7.79 9.16
CA VAL A 30 -8.05 7.40 8.77
C VAL A 30 -7.16 8.63 8.60
N SER A 31 -7.66 9.68 7.94
CA SER A 31 -6.94 10.95 7.79
C SER A 31 -6.61 11.57 9.16
N ALA A 32 -7.61 11.67 10.05
CA ALA A 32 -7.41 12.19 11.41
C ALA A 32 -6.47 11.31 12.26
N LEU A 33 -6.43 10.00 12.02
CA LEU A 33 -5.44 9.11 12.64
C LEU A 33 -4.03 9.40 12.11
N ARG A 34 -3.86 9.57 10.81
CA ARG A 34 -2.56 9.90 10.19
C ARG A 34 -1.97 11.18 10.75
N ASP A 35 -2.77 12.24 10.89
CA ASP A 35 -2.31 13.52 11.46
C ASP A 35 -1.84 13.38 12.91
N ARG A 36 -2.54 12.56 13.70
CA ARG A 36 -2.13 12.25 15.09
C ARG A 36 -0.84 11.45 15.14
N VAL A 37 -0.68 10.46 14.25
CA VAL A 37 0.56 9.66 14.14
C VAL A 37 1.74 10.53 13.70
N HIS A 38 1.57 11.41 12.71
CA HIS A 38 2.59 12.38 12.32
C HIS A 38 3.00 13.27 13.48
N SER A 39 2.04 13.78 14.24
CA SER A 39 2.29 14.60 15.43
C SER A 39 3.07 13.83 16.50
N ALA A 40 2.65 12.59 16.81
CA ALA A 40 3.31 11.74 17.79
C ALA A 40 4.73 11.36 17.37
N LEU A 41 4.94 11.01 16.09
CA LEU A 41 6.27 10.70 15.54
C LEU A 41 7.19 11.93 15.54
N TYR A 42 6.65 13.11 15.25
CA TYR A 42 7.41 14.35 15.36
C TYR A 42 7.88 14.59 16.81
N GLN A 43 6.97 14.48 17.78
CA GLN A 43 7.32 14.63 19.20
C GLN A 43 8.39 13.63 19.61
N HIS A 44 8.25 12.35 19.23
CA HIS A 44 9.29 11.36 19.48
C HIS A 44 10.64 11.75 18.84
N CYS A 45 10.64 12.29 17.62
CA CYS A 45 11.86 12.78 16.99
C CYS A 45 12.47 13.98 17.75
N ALA A 46 11.64 14.87 18.29
CA ALA A 46 12.07 16.02 19.10
C ALA A 46 12.60 15.61 20.48
N ASP A 47 12.11 14.50 21.05
CA ASP A 47 12.60 13.96 22.32
C ASP A 47 13.96 13.26 22.17
N VAL A 48 14.18 12.56 21.05
CA VAL A 48 15.38 11.75 20.82
C VAL A 48 16.50 12.53 20.12
N CYS A 49 16.18 13.61 19.40
CA CYS A 49 17.16 14.45 18.69
C CYS A 49 17.14 15.89 19.20
N GLU A 50 18.15 16.67 18.81
CA GLU A 50 18.05 18.12 18.96
C GLU A 50 16.79 18.65 18.23
N PRO A 51 16.03 19.58 18.83
CA PRO A 51 14.77 20.08 18.25
C PRO A 51 14.90 20.57 16.81
N SER A 52 16.06 21.16 16.46
CA SER A 52 16.38 21.65 15.11
C SER A 52 16.49 20.53 14.05
N LYS A 53 16.72 19.28 14.47
CA LYS A 53 16.88 18.10 13.59
C LYS A 53 15.63 17.22 13.51
N ALA A 54 14.65 17.43 14.40
CA ALA A 54 13.47 16.59 14.51
C ALA A 54 12.66 16.51 13.20
N ALA A 55 12.40 17.66 12.57
CA ALA A 55 11.69 17.73 11.29
C ALA A 55 12.45 16.98 10.17
N GLY A 56 13.77 17.15 10.09
CA GLY A 56 14.60 16.47 9.11
C GLY A 56 14.64 14.95 9.33
N ARG A 57 14.62 14.49 10.58
CA ARG A 57 14.52 13.05 10.90
C ARG A 57 13.15 12.49 10.50
N LEU A 58 12.06 13.18 10.82
CA LEU A 58 10.71 12.77 10.43
C LEU A 58 10.59 12.69 8.91
N ALA A 59 11.08 13.69 8.17
CA ALA A 59 11.08 13.68 6.72
C ALA A 59 11.79 12.43 6.15
N LYS A 60 12.96 12.08 6.69
CA LYS A 60 13.67 10.85 6.28
C LYS A 60 12.86 9.59 6.55
N ILE A 61 12.17 9.49 7.69
CA ILE A 61 11.30 8.36 8.00
C ILE A 61 10.16 8.26 6.97
N LEU A 62 9.48 9.38 6.69
CA LEU A 62 8.37 9.40 5.73
C LEU A 62 8.83 9.07 4.30
N LEU A 63 10.05 9.46 3.92
CA LEU A 63 10.64 9.12 2.61
C LEU A 63 10.94 7.61 2.45
N LEU A 64 10.91 6.81 3.51
CA LEU A 64 11.03 5.35 3.40
C LEU A 64 9.70 4.68 3.00
N LEU A 65 8.55 5.34 3.21
CA LEU A 65 7.24 4.74 2.93
C LEU A 65 7.05 4.38 1.44
N PRO A 66 7.44 5.22 0.45
CA PRO A 66 7.36 4.84 -0.95
C PRO A 66 8.22 3.62 -1.30
N GLN A 67 9.41 3.50 -0.69
CA GLN A 67 10.30 2.35 -0.93
C GLN A 67 9.70 1.08 -0.32
N LEU A 68 9.14 1.17 0.89
CA LEU A 68 8.45 0.07 1.53
C LEU A 68 7.23 -0.38 0.72
N TYR A 69 6.48 0.55 0.14
CA TYR A 69 5.36 0.26 -0.75
C TYR A 69 5.81 -0.55 -1.97
N LEU A 70 6.87 -0.12 -2.67
CA LEU A 70 7.39 -0.85 -3.83
C LEU A 70 7.82 -2.29 -3.46
N LEU A 71 8.58 -2.45 -2.38
CA LEU A 71 8.97 -3.76 -1.87
C LEU A 71 7.74 -4.63 -1.53
N SER A 72 6.71 -4.03 -0.92
CA SER A 72 5.49 -4.76 -0.59
C SER A 72 4.75 -5.25 -1.83
N THR A 73 4.71 -4.46 -2.91
CA THR A 73 4.11 -4.87 -4.18
C THR A 73 4.83 -6.08 -4.76
N GLU A 74 6.16 -6.10 -4.77
CA GLU A 74 6.94 -7.26 -5.26
C GLU A 74 6.65 -8.53 -4.44
N VAL A 75 6.55 -8.39 -3.11
CA VAL A 75 6.19 -9.50 -2.22
C VAL A 75 4.78 -10.01 -2.51
N VAL A 76 3.81 -9.12 -2.73
CA VAL A 76 2.44 -9.51 -3.08
C VAL A 76 2.40 -10.27 -4.41
N GLU A 77 3.12 -9.79 -5.44
CA GLU A 77 3.19 -10.46 -6.74
C GLU A 77 3.82 -11.86 -6.63
N HIS A 78 4.89 -12.02 -5.85
CA HIS A 78 5.46 -13.33 -5.56
C HIS A 78 4.47 -14.27 -4.88
N GLN A 79 3.66 -13.76 -3.94
CA GLN A 79 2.63 -14.56 -3.28
C GLN A 79 1.53 -14.97 -4.25
N ARG A 80 1.07 -14.07 -5.13
CA ARG A 80 0.09 -14.39 -6.17
C ARG A 80 0.58 -15.47 -7.12
N MET A 81 1.84 -15.40 -7.56
CA MET A 81 2.44 -16.47 -8.37
C MET A 81 2.44 -17.81 -7.62
N ARG A 82 2.82 -17.81 -6.34
CA ARG A 82 2.78 -19.03 -5.53
C ARG A 82 1.36 -19.57 -5.38
N HIS A 83 0.37 -18.73 -5.14
CA HIS A 83 -1.04 -19.15 -5.04
C HIS A 83 -1.54 -19.79 -6.33
N THR A 84 -1.04 -19.30 -7.48
CA THR A 84 -1.41 -19.80 -8.80
C THR A 84 -0.90 -21.21 -9.07
N PHE A 85 0.34 -21.51 -8.69
CA PHE A 85 1.04 -22.74 -9.12
C PHE A 85 1.24 -23.78 -8.01
N ALA A 86 1.02 -23.45 -6.74
CA ALA A 86 1.18 -24.40 -5.64
C ALA A 86 -0.05 -25.30 -5.50
N LEU A 87 0.15 -26.45 -4.86
CA LEU A 87 -0.95 -27.38 -4.57
C LEU A 87 -1.83 -26.81 -3.44
N PRO A 88 -3.17 -26.98 -3.48
CA PRO A 88 -4.09 -26.33 -2.55
C PRO A 88 -3.77 -26.55 -1.06
N TYR A 89 -3.31 -27.75 -0.69
CA TYR A 89 -2.97 -28.09 0.70
C TYR A 89 -1.71 -27.36 1.23
N GLN A 90 -0.95 -26.69 0.37
CA GLN A 90 0.26 -25.94 0.73
C GLN A 90 0.00 -24.43 0.87
N LEU A 91 -1.25 -24.01 0.62
CA LEU A 91 -1.67 -22.62 0.65
C LEU A 91 -2.30 -22.27 1.99
N ASN A 92 -2.00 -21.06 2.47
CA ASN A 92 -2.71 -20.49 3.61
C ASN A 92 -3.95 -19.76 3.07
N PRO A 93 -5.18 -20.17 3.44
CA PRO A 93 -6.40 -19.61 2.88
C PRO A 93 -6.55 -18.10 3.16
N LEU A 94 -6.04 -17.61 4.30
CA LEU A 94 -6.09 -16.17 4.63
C LEU A 94 -5.18 -15.33 3.72
N LEU A 95 -4.03 -15.88 3.31
CA LEU A 95 -3.12 -15.20 2.40
C LEU A 95 -3.68 -15.18 0.97
N VAL A 96 -4.32 -16.27 0.55
CA VAL A 96 -5.03 -16.34 -0.72
C VAL A 96 -6.17 -15.32 -0.75
N GLN A 97 -6.96 -15.22 0.33
CA GLN A 97 -8.03 -14.22 0.42
C GLN A 97 -7.49 -12.78 0.38
N LEU A 98 -6.35 -12.51 1.03
CA LEU A 98 -5.80 -11.15 1.13
C LEU A 98 -5.15 -10.69 -0.18
N PHE A 99 -4.48 -11.59 -0.89
CA PHE A 99 -3.65 -11.23 -2.05
C PHE A 99 -4.20 -11.73 -3.38
N GLY A 100 -5.06 -12.74 -3.40
CA GLY A 100 -5.55 -13.39 -4.61
C GLY A 100 -4.48 -14.24 -5.31
N ASP A 101 -4.78 -14.66 -6.54
CA ASP A 101 -3.83 -15.23 -7.49
C ASP A 101 -3.58 -14.24 -8.66
N ILE A 102 -2.89 -14.66 -9.73
CA ILE A 102 -2.61 -13.78 -10.88
C ILE A 102 -3.76 -13.68 -11.90
N PHE A 103 -4.81 -14.48 -11.74
CA PHE A 103 -5.95 -14.55 -12.66
C PHE A 103 -7.17 -13.80 -12.12
N GLU A 104 -7.31 -13.75 -10.80
CA GLU A 104 -8.37 -13.05 -10.08
C GLU A 104 -8.07 -11.56 -9.93
N GLU A 105 -8.12 -10.82 -11.04
CA GLU A 105 -8.37 -9.38 -11.00
C GLU A 105 -9.89 -9.13 -10.84
N GLY A 106 -10.43 -9.44 -9.65
CA GLY A 106 -11.70 -8.86 -9.20
C GLY A 106 -12.98 -9.70 -9.26
N LYS A 107 -12.96 -11.02 -8.98
CA LYS A 107 -14.19 -11.77 -8.67
C LYS A 107 -14.13 -12.47 -7.32
N THR A 108 -14.56 -11.75 -6.29
CA THR A 108 -14.73 -12.25 -4.91
C THR A 108 -15.91 -13.23 -4.69
N ASP A 109 -16.46 -13.87 -5.72
CA ASP A 109 -17.73 -14.60 -5.61
C ASP A 109 -17.65 -16.13 -5.70
N GLU A 110 -16.47 -16.75 -5.70
CA GLU A 110 -16.35 -18.21 -5.60
C GLU A 110 -15.62 -18.61 -4.31
N PRO A 111 -16.28 -19.35 -3.39
CA PRO A 111 -15.64 -19.83 -2.18
C PRO A 111 -14.66 -20.96 -2.54
N TYR A 112 -13.36 -20.72 -2.35
CA TYR A 112 -12.28 -21.72 -2.42
C TYR A 112 -12.36 -22.82 -1.33
N LEU A 113 -13.57 -23.11 -0.82
CA LEU A 113 -13.86 -24.19 0.11
C LEU A 113 -14.61 -25.30 -0.63
N MET A 114 -13.87 -26.15 -1.33
CA MET A 114 -14.22 -27.56 -1.55
C MET A 114 -13.11 -28.46 -1.04
#